data_AF-A0A5A5THZ4-F1
#
_entry.id   AF-A0A5A5THZ4-F1
#
_cell.length_a   1.000
_cell.length_b   1.000
_cell.length_c   1.000
_cell.angle_alpha   90.00
_cell.angle_beta   90.00
_cell.angle_gamma   90.00
#
_symmetry.space_group_name_H-M   'P 1'
#
loop_
_entity.id
_entity.type
_entity.pdbx_description
1 polymer ?
#
loop_
_entity_poly.entity_id
_entity_poly.type
_entity_poly.pdbx_seq_one_letter_code
_entity_poly.pdbx_strand_id
1 'polypeptide(L)'
;MYMGEQTHRLEDLSAELLALVHESVAMGLDSIMGDEDLIPVLNIRTTMIVLQTETLEEARKAVPAVLTSSGVEQGVLIYNGYATLEDGQSTRALLAEAYELTTGARFCFTQQYRPPRKASFLSRAQPLDCIGELKFIDCRPE
;
A
#
# COMPACT_ATOMS: atom_id res chain seq x y z
N MET A 1 -1.28 -16.55 22.17
CA MET A 1 -0.71 -15.33 22.78
C MET A 1 -1.34 -14.16 22.05
N TYR A 2 -2.06 -13.29 22.76
CA TYR A 2 -2.58 -12.06 22.17
C TYR A 2 -1.39 -11.11 22.01
N MET A 3 -0.95 -10.86 20.78
CA MET A 3 -0.07 -9.72 20.50
C MET A 3 -0.94 -8.48 20.67
N GLY A 4 -0.74 -7.76 21.76
CA GLY A 4 -1.40 -6.47 21.98
C GLY A 4 -1.10 -5.55 20.81
N GLU A 5 -2.12 -4.86 20.31
CA GLU A 5 -1.97 -3.80 19.31
C GLU A 5 -0.97 -2.77 19.84
N GLN A 6 0.28 -2.85 19.37
CA GLN A 6 1.21 -1.76 19.53
C GLN A 6 0.71 -0.64 18.60
N THR A 7 0.22 0.44 19.20
CA THR A 7 -0.14 1.67 18.48
C THR A 7 1.15 2.36 18.06
N HIS A 8 1.74 1.91 16.95
CA HIS A 8 2.94 2.54 16.40
C HIS A 8 2.61 3.94 15.89
N ARG A 9 3.45 4.92 16.23
CA ARG A 9 3.34 6.30 15.74
C ARG A 9 4.15 6.45 14.46
N LEU A 10 3.79 7.41 13.63
CA LEU A 10 4.58 7.74 12.43
C LEU A 10 6.05 8.05 12.77
N GLU A 11 6.32 8.58 13.96
CA GLU A 11 7.66 8.86 14.50
C GLU A 11 8.52 7.60 14.70
N ASP A 12 7.90 6.43 14.85
CA ASP A 12 8.59 5.15 15.01
C ASP A 12 9.05 4.56 13.66
N LEU A 13 8.61 5.15 12.54
CA LEU A 13 8.94 4.70 11.20
C LEU A 13 10.34 5.19 10.81
N SER A 14 11.20 4.27 10.37
CA SER A 14 12.51 4.64 9.86
C SER A 14 12.39 5.46 8.57
N ALA A 15 13.36 6.37 8.34
CA ALA A 15 13.39 7.18 7.11
C ALA A 15 13.53 6.31 5.85
N GLU A 16 14.22 5.18 5.94
CA GLU A 16 14.36 4.21 4.84
C GLU A 16 13.00 3.57 4.49
N LEU A 17 12.25 3.13 5.51
CA LEU A 17 10.93 2.54 5.29
C LEU A 17 9.93 3.59 4.78
N LEU A 18 9.99 4.83 5.27
CA LEU A 18 9.18 5.93 4.74
C LEU A 18 9.47 6.21 3.26
N ALA A 19 10.74 6.23 2.87
CA ALA A 19 11.13 6.39 1.48
C ALA A 19 10.59 5.25 0.60
N LEU A 20 10.69 4.01 1.07
CA LEU A 20 10.15 2.84 0.38
C LEU A 20 8.62 2.91 0.24
N VAL A 21 7.91 3.44 1.24
CA VAL A 21 6.46 3.68 1.16
C VAL A 21 6.14 4.67 0.03
N HIS A 22 6.83 5.81 -0.01
CA HIS A 22 6.59 6.81 -1.06
C HIS A 22 6.88 6.27 -2.46
N GLU A 23 7.99 5.55 -2.63
CA GLU A 23 8.35 4.91 -3.91
C GLU A 23 7.29 3.87 -4.31
N SER A 24 6.87 3.03 -3.37
CA SER A 24 5.86 1.99 -3.62
C SER A 24 4.50 2.56 -3.98
N VAL A 25 4.08 3.63 -3.33
CA VAL A 25 2.82 4.33 -3.64
C VAL A 25 2.89 4.95 -5.03
N ALA A 26 4.00 5.61 -5.38
CA ALA A 26 4.17 6.19 -6.71
C ALA A 26 4.11 5.12 -7.80
N MET A 27 4.85 4.01 -7.64
CA MET A 27 4.82 2.88 -8.56
C MET A 27 3.42 2.26 -8.68
N GLY A 28 2.70 2.10 -7.56
CA GLY A 28 1.36 1.56 -7.54
C GLY A 28 0.34 2.43 -8.29
N LEU A 29 0.42 3.76 -8.13
CA LEU A 29 -0.41 4.71 -8.87
C LEU A 29 -0.13 4.67 -10.38
N ASP A 30 1.14 4.60 -10.77
CA ASP A 30 1.53 4.47 -12.18
C ASP A 30 1.01 3.16 -12.79
N SER A 31 1.01 2.06 -12.03
CA SER A 31 0.45 0.78 -12.48
C SER A 31 -1.06 0.84 -12.72
N ILE A 32 -1.81 1.51 -11.84
CA ILE A 32 -3.28 1.66 -11.97
C ILE A 32 -3.65 2.47 -13.22
N MET A 33 -2.82 3.43 -13.63
CA MET A 33 -3.01 4.16 -14.89
C MET A 33 -2.94 3.26 -16.13
N GLY A 34 -2.31 2.09 -16.03
CA GLY A 34 -2.28 1.06 -17.07
C GLY A 34 -3.60 0.30 -17.27
N ASP A 35 -4.66 0.65 -16.52
CA ASP A 35 -5.97 -0.03 -16.50
C ASP A 35 -5.91 -1.47 -15.94
N GLU A 36 -4.92 -1.74 -15.08
CA GLU A 36 -4.80 -2.99 -14.34
C GLU A 36 -5.33 -2.80 -12.92
N ASP A 37 -6.29 -3.65 -12.52
CA ASP A 37 -6.64 -3.77 -11.10
C ASP A 37 -5.41 -4.32 -10.36
N LEU A 38 -4.85 -3.50 -9.47
CA LEU A 38 -3.65 -3.86 -8.71
C LEU A 38 -3.94 -5.06 -7.81
N ILE A 39 -3.41 -6.22 -8.20
CA ILE A 39 -3.23 -7.40 -7.35
C ILE A 39 -2.28 -7.02 -6.20
N PRO A 40 -2.42 -7.56 -4.98
CA PRO A 40 -1.48 -7.28 -3.91
C PRO A 40 -0.02 -7.47 -4.35
N VAL A 41 0.79 -6.43 -4.22
CA VAL A 41 2.22 -6.45 -4.57
C VAL A 41 3.03 -6.11 -3.34
N LEU A 42 4.01 -6.94 -3.02
CA LEU A 42 5.01 -6.63 -2.00
C LEU A 42 6.25 -6.03 -2.68
N ASN A 43 6.49 -4.76 -2.41
CA ASN A 43 7.70 -4.08 -2.83
C ASN A 43 8.78 -4.21 -1.74
N ILE A 44 9.96 -4.66 -2.14
CA ILE A 44 11.16 -4.71 -1.30
C ILE A 44 12.26 -3.95 -2.04
N ARG A 45 12.76 -2.83 -1.48
CA ARG A 45 13.82 -2.01 -2.10
C ARG A 45 13.60 -1.85 -3.62
N THR A 46 14.34 -2.59 -4.45
CA THR A 46 14.30 -2.51 -5.93
C THR A 46 13.45 -3.57 -6.64
N THR A 47 12.73 -4.41 -5.90
CA THR A 47 12.00 -5.56 -6.44
C THR A 47 10.52 -5.48 -6.09
N MET A 48 9.65 -5.65 -7.09
CA MET A 48 8.23 -5.88 -6.89
C MET A 48 7.92 -7.37 -6.94
N ILE A 49 7.18 -7.88 -5.96
CA ILE A 49 6.76 -9.27 -5.86
C ILE A 49 5.24 -9.31 -5.88
N VAL A 50 4.65 -9.80 -6.97
CA VAL A 50 3.20 -9.99 -7.06
C VAL A 50 2.78 -11.16 -6.18
N LEU A 51 1.87 -10.94 -5.24
CA LEU A 51 1.32 -11.97 -4.37
C LEU A 51 0.00 -12.49 -4.96
N GLN A 52 0.07 -13.66 -5.61
CA GLN A 52 -1.11 -14.34 -6.14
C GLN A 52 -1.83 -15.09 -5.02
N THR A 53 -2.64 -14.37 -4.25
CA THR A 53 -3.46 -14.94 -3.16
C THR A 53 -4.94 -14.75 -3.44
N GLU A 54 -5.79 -15.58 -2.82
CA GLU A 54 -7.25 -15.46 -2.97
C GLU A 54 -7.79 -14.32 -2.12
N THR A 55 -7.12 -14.03 -1.00
CA THR A 55 -7.50 -12.97 -0.06
C THR A 55 -6.33 -12.07 0.31
N LEU A 56 -6.65 -10.86 0.78
CA LEU A 56 -5.66 -9.93 1.32
C LEU A 56 -5.05 -10.43 2.63
N GLU A 57 -5.82 -11.16 3.45
CA GLU A 57 -5.31 -11.76 4.69
C GLU A 57 -4.20 -12.78 4.40
N GLU A 58 -4.35 -13.60 3.36
CA GLU A 58 -3.31 -14.51 2.89
C GLU A 58 -2.06 -13.76 2.41
N ALA A 59 -2.24 -12.67 1.65
CA ALA A 59 -1.12 -11.82 1.22
C ALA A 59 -0.36 -11.26 2.43
N ARG A 60 -1.06 -10.68 3.41
CA ARG A 60 -0.49 -10.16 4.66
C ARG A 60 0.29 -11.24 5.43
N LYS A 61 -0.28 -12.45 5.55
CA LYS A 61 0.37 -13.60 6.22
C LYS A 61 1.63 -14.09 5.48
N ALA A 62 1.69 -13.91 4.16
CA ALA A 62 2.85 -14.30 3.37
C ALA A 62 4.03 -13.33 3.51
N VAL A 63 3.78 -12.05 3.82
CA VAL A 63 4.83 -11.01 3.86
C VAL A 63 6.04 -11.41 4.72
N PRO A 64 5.92 -11.82 6.00
CA PRO A 64 7.09 -12.16 6.81
C PRO A 64 7.93 -13.30 6.21
N ALA A 65 7.28 -14.28 5.59
CA ALA A 65 7.96 -15.40 4.94
C ALA A 65 8.73 -14.94 3.69
N VAL A 66 8.14 -14.05 2.88
CA VAL A 66 8.79 -13.50 1.68
C VAL A 66 9.97 -12.60 2.04
N LEU A 67 9.82 -11.75 3.06
CA LEU A 67 10.91 -10.89 3.54
C LEU A 67 12.07 -11.75 4.08
N THR A 68 11.76 -12.76 4.88
CA THR A 68 12.75 -13.70 5.42
C THR A 68 13.49 -14.46 4.32
N SER A 69 12.75 -15.02 3.34
CA SER A 69 13.36 -15.80 2.24
C SER A 69 14.18 -14.93 1.28
N SER A 70 13.82 -13.65 1.16
CA SER A 70 14.54 -12.67 0.34
C SER A 70 15.72 -12.02 1.08
N GLY A 71 15.91 -12.31 2.38
CA GLY A 71 16.98 -11.76 3.20
C GLY A 71 16.88 -10.25 3.40
N VAL A 72 15.66 -9.70 3.43
CA VAL A 72 15.39 -8.27 3.64
C VAL A 72 14.56 -8.06 4.90
N GLU A 73 14.80 -6.95 5.59
CA GLU A 73 14.11 -6.64 6.85
C GLU A 73 12.83 -5.82 6.67
N GLN A 74 12.67 -5.17 5.51
CA GLN A 74 11.63 -4.19 5.26
C GLN A 74 10.93 -4.44 3.92
N GLY A 75 9.63 -4.17 3.88
CA GLY A 75 8.85 -4.22 2.66
C GLY A 75 7.53 -3.47 2.78
N VAL A 76 6.93 -3.14 1.64
CA VAL A 76 5.66 -2.43 1.56
C VAL A 76 4.70 -3.22 0.70
N LEU A 77 3.63 -3.72 1.30
CA LEU A 77 2.53 -4.36 0.59
C LEU A 77 1.56 -3.30 0.10
N ILE A 78 1.39 -3.18 -1.21
CA ILE A 78 0.43 -2.27 -1.85
C ILE A 78 -0.73 -3.05 -2.46
N TYR A 79 -1.93 -2.49 -2.35
CA TYR A 79 -3.15 -3.06 -2.94
C TYR A 79 -4.23 -1.98 -3.08
N ASN A 80 -5.17 -2.21 -3.99
CA ASN A 80 -6.32 -1.33 -4.16
C ASN A 80 -7.39 -1.58 -3.09
N GLY A 81 -8.00 -0.49 -2.63
CA GLY A 81 -9.13 -0.54 -1.72
C GLY A 81 -10.02 0.69 -1.84
N TYR A 82 -10.76 0.95 -0.77
CA TYR A 82 -11.61 2.11 -0.63
C TYR A 82 -11.33 2.81 0.69
N ALA A 83 -11.42 4.14 0.70
CA ALA A 83 -11.29 4.96 1.90
C ALA A 83 -12.49 5.91 1.99
N THR A 84 -12.94 6.16 3.22
CA THR A 84 -14.02 7.11 3.49
C THR A 84 -13.44 8.53 3.62
N LEU A 85 -14.02 9.47 2.89
CA LEU A 85 -13.76 10.90 2.97
C LEU A 85 -14.44 11.51 4.21
N GLU A 86 -14.02 12.71 4.62
CA GLU A 86 -14.59 13.39 5.80
C GLU A 86 -16.08 13.70 5.67
N ASP A 87 -16.57 13.86 4.44
CA ASP A 87 -17.99 14.04 4.12
C ASP A 87 -18.79 12.72 4.09
N GLY A 88 -18.15 11.60 4.44
CA GLY A 88 -18.75 10.27 4.50
C GLY A 88 -18.77 9.51 3.17
N GLN A 89 -18.28 10.10 2.07
CA GLN A 89 -18.24 9.42 0.77
C GLN A 89 -17.11 8.41 0.69
N SER A 90 -17.33 7.28 0.01
CA SER A 90 -16.27 6.31 -0.29
C SER A 90 -15.57 6.68 -1.59
N THR A 91 -14.23 6.69 -1.58
CA THR A 91 -13.40 6.88 -2.77
C THR A 91 -12.41 5.74 -2.95
N ARG A 92 -11.95 5.53 -4.18
CA ARG A 92 -10.83 4.62 -4.46
C ARG A 92 -9.58 5.09 -3.72
N ALA A 93 -8.82 4.13 -3.22
CA ALA A 93 -7.56 4.40 -2.55
C ALA A 93 -6.54 3.30 -2.87
N LEU A 94 -5.29 3.72 -2.97
CA LEU A 94 -4.16 2.82 -2.89
C LEU A 94 -3.78 2.70 -1.41
N LEU A 95 -3.79 1.49 -0.89
CA LEU A 95 -3.39 1.19 0.48
C LEU A 95 -1.97 0.64 0.47
N ALA A 96 -1.17 1.06 1.44
CA ALA A 96 0.19 0.59 1.63
C ALA A 96 0.39 0.15 3.07
N GLU A 97 0.79 -1.10 3.29
CA GLU A 97 1.18 -1.64 4.59
C GLU A 97 2.71 -1.80 4.60
N ALA A 98 3.38 -0.99 5.40
CA ALA A 98 4.83 -1.05 5.58
C ALA A 98 5.16 -1.98 6.75
N TYR A 99 6.06 -2.93 6.51
CA TYR A 99 6.47 -3.95 7.46
C TYR A 99 7.95 -3.80 7.80
N GLU A 100 8.26 -4.04 9.07
CA GLU A 100 9.63 -4.18 9.56
C GLU A 100 9.75 -5.47 10.39
N LEU A 101 10.49 -6.45 9.87
CA LEU A 101 10.63 -7.78 10.48
C LEU A 101 11.28 -7.73 11.86
N THR A 102 12.32 -6.90 12.01
CA THR A 102 13.15 -6.82 13.22
C THR A 102 12.34 -6.40 14.44
N THR A 103 11.38 -5.50 14.26
CA THR A 103 10.50 -4.99 15.31
C THR A 103 9.13 -5.67 15.30
N GLY A 104 8.77 -6.35 14.22
CA GLY A 104 7.41 -6.85 13.98
C GLY A 104 6.40 -5.73 13.71
N ALA A 105 6.87 -4.51 13.47
CA ALA A 105 6.02 -3.34 13.31
C ALA A 105 5.30 -3.36 11.96
N ARG A 106 4.08 -2.84 11.98
CA ARG A 106 3.24 -2.64 10.79
C ARG A 106 2.65 -1.23 10.81
N PHE A 107 2.82 -0.52 9.71
CA PHE A 107 2.36 0.85 9.52
C PHE A 107 1.47 0.92 8.28
N CYS A 108 0.36 1.64 8.35
CA CYS A 108 -0.62 1.65 7.27
C CYS A 108 -0.80 3.06 6.72
N PHE A 109 -0.85 3.15 5.40
CA PHE A 109 -0.99 4.39 4.67
C PHE A 109 -2.10 4.26 3.63
N THR A 110 -2.69 5.40 3.30
CA THR A 110 -3.69 5.50 2.23
C THR A 110 -3.42 6.71 1.36
N GLN A 111 -3.43 6.49 0.04
CA GLN A 111 -3.46 7.53 -0.96
C GLN A 111 -4.79 7.44 -1.71
N GLN A 112 -5.65 8.42 -1.48
CA GLN A 112 -6.91 8.54 -2.19
C GLN A 112 -6.65 9.08 -3.60
N TYR A 113 -7.39 8.57 -4.58
CA TYR A 113 -7.30 9.04 -5.95
C TYR A 113 -8.67 8.98 -6.64
N ARG A 114 -8.87 9.81 -7.65
CA ARG A 114 -10.00 9.67 -8.58
C ARG A 114 -9.57 8.75 -9.71
N PRO A 115 -10.34 7.69 -10.01
CA PRO A 115 -10.07 6.87 -11.17
C PRO A 115 -10.12 7.74 -12.43
N PRO A 116 -9.34 7.41 -13.47
CA PRO A 116 -9.36 8.18 -14.69
C PRO A 116 -10.78 8.19 -15.24
N ARG A 117 -11.33 9.38 -15.52
CA ARG A 117 -12.59 9.45 -16.26
C ARG A 117 -12.32 8.79 -17.61
N LYS A 118 -13.04 7.72 -17.94
CA LYS A 118 -12.86 6.96 -19.20
C LYS A 118 -12.63 7.93 -20.34
N ALA A 119 -11.36 7.99 -20.74
CA ALA A 119 -10.89 8.77 -21.85
C ALA A 119 -11.58 8.20 -23.09
N SER A 120 -12.29 9.03 -23.84
CA SER A 120 -12.55 8.70 -25.24
C SER A 120 -11.21 8.41 -25.93
N PHE A 121 -11.23 7.68 -27.04
CA PHE A 121 -10.05 7.26 -27.83
C PHE A 121 -9.02 8.37 -28.14
N LEU A 122 -9.37 9.65 -27.91
CA LEU A 122 -8.57 10.85 -28.18
C LEU A 122 -7.90 11.49 -26.95
N SER A 123 -8.16 11.02 -25.73
CA SER A 123 -7.52 11.56 -24.52
C SER A 123 -6.27 10.74 -24.18
N ARG A 124 -5.10 11.41 -24.15
CA ARG A 124 -3.87 10.85 -23.56
C ARG A 124 -4.18 10.34 -22.16
N ALA A 125 -3.51 9.27 -21.71
CA ALA A 125 -3.57 8.82 -20.32
C ALA A 125 -3.36 10.02 -19.40
N GLN A 126 -4.42 10.46 -18.73
CA GLN A 126 -4.32 11.55 -17.77
C GLN A 126 -3.76 10.95 -16.48
N PRO A 127 -2.83 11.65 -15.80
CA PRO A 127 -2.36 11.22 -14.50
C PRO A 127 -3.53 11.06 -13.53
N LEU A 128 -3.44 10.09 -12.62
CA LEU A 128 -4.44 9.94 -11.55
C LEU A 128 -4.53 11.24 -10.75
N ASP A 129 -5.75 11.72 -10.56
CA ASP A 129 -6.01 12.88 -9.72
C ASP A 129 -5.98 12.43 -8.26
N CYS A 130 -4.82 12.62 -7.62
CA CYS A 130 -4.63 12.29 -6.21
C CYS A 130 -5.39 13.27 -5.32
N ILE A 131 -6.21 12.73 -4.42
CA ILE A 131 -7.00 13.53 -3.48
C ILE A 131 -6.18 13.72 -2.21
N GLY A 132 -5.53 14.88 -2.10
CA GLY A 132 -4.70 15.22 -0.95
C GLY A 132 -3.39 14.40 -0.89
N GLU A 133 -2.71 14.50 0.25
CA GLU A 133 -1.45 13.84 0.52
C GLU A 133 -1.63 12.41 1.03
N LEU A 134 -0.56 11.62 0.99
CA LEU A 134 -0.50 10.29 1.60
C LEU A 134 -0.77 10.40 3.11
N LYS A 135 -1.76 9.67 3.61
CA LYS A 135 -2.16 9.71 5.02
C LYS A 135 -1.72 8.47 5.75
N PHE A 136 -1.13 8.64 6.93
CA PHE A 136 -0.96 7.56 7.91
C PHE A 136 -2.31 7.24 8.57
N ILE A 137 -2.64 5.97 8.66
CA ILE A 137 -3.93 5.47 9.19
C ILE A 137 -3.70 4.28 10.12
N ASP A 138 -4.68 4.02 10.98
CA ASP A 138 -4.66 2.82 11.81
C ASP A 138 -4.71 1.56 10.95
N CYS A 139 -3.80 0.65 11.24
CA CYS A 139 -3.79 -0.69 10.67
C CYS A 139 -4.93 -1.52 11.26
N ARG A 140 -6.16 -1.33 10.77
CA ARG A 140 -7.31 -2.09 11.25
C ARG A 140 -7.02 -3.59 11.11
N PRO A 141 -7.22 -4.39 12.18
CA PRO A 141 -7.38 -5.82 12.03
C PRO A 141 -8.74 -6.05 11.35
N GLU A 142 -8.74 -6.67 10.17
CA GLU A 142 -9.94 -7.27 9.60
C GLU A 142 -10.10 -8.69 10.14
#